data_AF-W6M9M1-F1
#
_entry.id   AF-W6M9M1-F1
#
_cell.length_a   1.000
_cell.length_b   1.000
_cell.length_c   1.000
_cell.angle_alpha   90.00
_cell.angle_beta   90.00
_cell.angle_gamma   90.00
#
_symmetry.space_group_name_H-M   'P 1'
#
loop_
_entity.id
_entity.type
_entity.pdbx_description
1 polymer ?
#
loop_
_entity_poly.entity_id
_entity_poly.type
_entity_poly.pdbx_seq_one_letter_code
_entity_poly.pdbx_strand_id
1 'polypeptide(L)'
;MRKTVFLSCVLLACPALAGELYRWTDPETGKAIASPALPPYPIKEKVPGGQLPSGDVIKLILDENSPQYKAAVARRKAEEDQIRQKEEAMAKQKAEKEARETEERRLTAEAEAKRQAASKTREPTEDEIQTCLGFLRQGLEFKDPESVRVEDRGLITVYKDGEKNLTFKVNAKNSYGAYAGAKTYNCKYFPDGSFKINDW
;
A
#
# COMPACT_ATOMS: atom_id res chain seq x y z
N MET A 1 -74.53 -37.99 -29.30
CA MET A 1 -73.26 -38.51 -29.84
C MET A 1 -72.33 -37.34 -30.13
N ARG A 2 -71.26 -37.15 -29.37
CA ARG A 2 -70.18 -36.19 -29.66
C ARG A 2 -68.84 -36.91 -29.49
N LYS A 3 -68.06 -36.94 -30.57
CA LYS A 3 -66.76 -37.61 -30.69
C LYS A 3 -65.67 -36.71 -30.11
N THR A 4 -64.86 -37.23 -29.20
CA THR A 4 -63.66 -36.58 -28.67
C THR A 4 -62.46 -37.07 -29.45
N VAL A 5 -61.73 -36.16 -30.10
CA VAL A 5 -60.49 -36.45 -30.82
C VAL A 5 -59.32 -36.10 -29.88
N PHE A 6 -58.52 -37.09 -29.51
CA PHE A 6 -57.25 -36.89 -28.79
C PHE A 6 -56.13 -36.68 -29.82
N LEU A 7 -55.56 -35.47 -29.81
CA LEU A 7 -54.41 -35.10 -30.61
C LEU A 7 -53.14 -35.52 -29.85
N SER A 8 -52.52 -36.63 -30.24
CA SER A 8 -51.25 -37.10 -29.69
C SER A 8 -50.11 -36.29 -30.31
N CYS A 9 -49.53 -35.37 -29.53
CA CYS A 9 -48.33 -34.63 -29.92
C CYS A 9 -47.11 -35.53 -29.68
N VAL A 10 -46.54 -36.06 -30.76
CA VAL A 10 -45.26 -36.79 -30.73
C VAL A 10 -44.16 -35.75 -30.51
N LEU A 11 -43.64 -35.68 -29.28
CA LEU A 11 -42.41 -34.96 -28.97
C LEU A 11 -41.24 -35.72 -29.61
N LEU A 12 -40.78 -35.26 -30.77
CA LEU A 12 -39.49 -35.60 -31.34
C LEU A 12 -38.40 -35.10 -30.39
N ALA A 13 -37.85 -36.00 -29.57
CA ALA A 13 -36.61 -35.76 -28.85
C ALA A 13 -35.45 -35.77 -29.85
N CYS A 14 -34.88 -34.60 -30.14
CA CYS A 14 -33.54 -34.54 -30.74
C CYS A 14 -32.56 -35.25 -29.79
N PRO A 15 -31.74 -36.22 -30.27
CA PRO A 15 -30.65 -36.73 -29.47
C PRO A 15 -29.68 -35.56 -29.23
N ALA A 16 -29.61 -35.09 -27.99
CA ALA A 16 -28.50 -34.28 -27.55
C ALA A 16 -27.24 -35.12 -27.82
N LEU A 17 -26.35 -34.62 -28.67
CA LEU A 17 -25.01 -35.19 -28.85
C LEU A 17 -24.34 -35.20 -27.48
N ALA A 18 -24.33 -36.37 -26.82
CA ALA A 18 -23.52 -36.63 -25.65
C ALA A 18 -22.06 -36.55 -26.11
N GLY A 19 -21.45 -35.36 -26.00
CA GLY A 19 -20.06 -35.15 -26.36
C GLY A 19 -19.17 -35.81 -25.31
N GLU A 20 -18.23 -36.66 -25.74
CA GLU A 20 -17.19 -37.19 -24.87
C GLU A 20 -16.35 -36.03 -24.32
N LEU A 21 -16.20 -35.95 -22.99
CA LEU A 21 -15.39 -34.92 -22.34
C LEU A 21 -14.06 -35.52 -21.90
N TYR A 22 -12.95 -35.03 -22.44
CA TYR A 22 -11.63 -35.52 -22.08
C TYR A 22 -11.04 -34.73 -20.92
N ARG A 23 -10.44 -35.42 -19.95
CA ARG A 23 -9.75 -34.81 -18.80
C ARG A 23 -8.31 -35.29 -18.71
N TRP A 24 -7.33 -34.38 -18.66
CA TRP A 24 -5.91 -34.71 -18.50
C TRP A 24 -5.19 -33.70 -17.61
N THR A 25 -3.94 -33.99 -17.26
CA THR A 25 -3.04 -33.02 -16.61
C THR A 25 -2.15 -32.42 -17.68
N ASP A 26 -2.24 -31.11 -17.87
CA ASP A 26 -1.41 -30.42 -18.83
C ASP A 26 0.06 -30.38 -18.36
N PRO A 27 1.01 -30.91 -19.14
CA PRO A 27 2.41 -30.90 -18.75
C PRO A 27 3.01 -29.49 -18.66
N GLU A 28 2.50 -28.52 -19.41
CA GLU A 28 3.01 -27.13 -19.38
C GLU A 28 2.61 -26.40 -18.11
N THR A 29 1.36 -26.54 -17.67
CA THR A 29 0.86 -25.82 -16.49
C THR A 29 0.80 -26.66 -15.22
N GLY A 30 0.88 -27.99 -15.33
CA GLY A 30 0.67 -28.94 -14.23
C GLY A 30 -0.78 -29.02 -13.74
N LYS A 31 -1.72 -28.33 -14.41
CA LYS A 31 -3.13 -28.24 -14.00
C LYS A 31 -3.99 -29.30 -14.70
N ALA A 32 -5.05 -29.72 -14.04
CA ALA A 32 -6.05 -30.58 -14.67
C ALA A 32 -6.92 -29.75 -15.61
N ILE A 33 -6.98 -30.14 -16.89
CA ILE A 33 -7.80 -29.52 -17.92
C ILE A 33 -8.89 -30.52 -18.34
N ALA A 34 -10.09 -30.02 -18.59
CA ALA A 34 -11.18 -30.76 -19.22
C ALA A 34 -11.57 -30.05 -20.53
N SER A 35 -11.62 -30.79 -21.63
CA SER A 35 -11.92 -30.25 -22.95
C SER A 35 -12.60 -31.29 -23.84
N PRO A 36 -13.51 -30.88 -24.75
CA PRO A 36 -14.03 -31.77 -25.77
C PRO A 36 -12.98 -32.13 -26.84
N ALA A 37 -11.87 -31.38 -26.92
CA ALA A 37 -10.78 -31.64 -27.84
C ALA A 37 -9.68 -32.51 -27.21
N LEU A 38 -9.06 -33.38 -28.01
CA LEU A 38 -7.91 -34.16 -27.59
C LEU A 38 -6.68 -33.24 -27.37
N PRO A 39 -5.82 -33.56 -26.39
CA PRO A 39 -4.60 -32.81 -26.15
C PRO A 39 -3.61 -32.94 -27.33
N PRO A 40 -2.73 -31.95 -27.53
CA PRO A 40 -1.65 -32.00 -28.53
C PRO A 40 -0.50 -32.94 -28.12
N TYR A 41 -0.69 -33.78 -27.10
CA TYR A 41 0.32 -34.68 -26.54
C TYR A 41 -0.03 -36.14 -26.82
N PRO A 42 0.97 -37.02 -27.00
CA PRO A 42 0.72 -38.45 -27.18
C PRO A 42 -0.02 -39.04 -25.97
N ILE A 43 -1.08 -39.81 -26.24
CA ILE A 43 -1.92 -40.44 -25.23
C ILE A 43 -1.43 -41.89 -25.04
N LYS A 44 -1.11 -42.25 -23.79
CA LYS A 44 -0.74 -43.61 -23.40
C LYS A 44 -1.97 -44.48 -23.15
N GLU A 45 -2.97 -43.94 -22.44
CA GLU A 45 -4.15 -44.70 -22.02
C GLU A 45 -5.39 -43.81 -21.89
N LYS A 46 -6.56 -44.36 -22.21
CA LYS A 46 -7.87 -43.75 -21.98
C LYS A 46 -8.61 -44.55 -20.90
N VAL A 47 -8.96 -43.89 -19.80
CA VAL A 47 -9.61 -44.52 -18.64
C VAL A 47 -10.99 -43.89 -18.44
N PRO A 48 -12.05 -44.65 -18.12
CA PRO A 48 -13.34 -44.07 -17.77
C PRO A 48 -13.19 -43.17 -16.53
N GLY A 49 -13.58 -41.91 -16.67
CA GLY A 49 -13.42 -40.84 -15.66
C GLY A 49 -14.71 -40.51 -14.90
N GLY A 50 -15.79 -41.24 -15.15
CA GLY A 50 -17.13 -41.02 -14.58
C GLY A 50 -18.14 -40.53 -15.60
N GLN A 51 -19.40 -40.38 -15.18
CA GLN A 51 -20.52 -39.96 -16.03
C GLN A 51 -21.09 -38.64 -15.52
N LEU A 52 -21.18 -37.65 -16.41
CA LEU A 52 -21.85 -36.37 -16.13
C LEU A 52 -23.23 -36.36 -16.78
N PRO A 53 -24.18 -35.52 -16.30
CA PRO A 53 -25.48 -35.35 -16.96
C PRO A 53 -25.38 -34.94 -18.43
N SER A 54 -24.24 -34.36 -18.82
CA SER A 54 -23.94 -33.87 -20.17
C SER A 54 -23.14 -34.86 -21.05
N GLY A 55 -22.74 -36.03 -20.54
CA GLY A 55 -21.96 -37.03 -21.28
C GLY A 55 -20.89 -37.75 -20.44
N ASP A 56 -20.22 -38.73 -21.06
CA ASP A 56 -19.15 -39.50 -20.41
C ASP A 56 -17.84 -38.71 -20.32
N VAL A 57 -17.17 -38.80 -19.17
CA VAL A 57 -15.84 -38.22 -18.97
C VAL A 57 -14.80 -39.31 -19.20
N ILE A 58 -13.85 -39.03 -20.08
CA ILE A 58 -12.72 -39.91 -20.38
C ILE A 58 -11.46 -39.27 -19.82
N LYS A 59 -10.83 -39.91 -18.83
CA LYS A 59 -9.53 -39.49 -18.32
C LYS A 59 -8.43 -39.95 -19.29
N LEU A 60 -7.64 -39.02 -19.78
CA LEU A 60 -6.49 -39.30 -20.64
C LEU A 60 -5.21 -39.33 -19.79
N ILE A 61 -4.46 -40.43 -19.91
CA ILE A 61 -3.10 -40.57 -19.39
C ILE A 61 -2.14 -40.29 -20.54
N LEU A 62 -1.35 -39.22 -20.42
CA LEU A 62 -0.38 -38.83 -21.43
C LEU A 62 0.87 -39.73 -21.36
N ASP A 63 1.56 -39.89 -22.48
CA ASP A 63 2.84 -40.61 -22.51
C ASP A 63 3.98 -39.73 -21.99
N GLU A 64 4.37 -40.01 -20.75
CA GLU A 64 5.47 -39.34 -20.06
C GLU A 64 6.84 -39.57 -20.73
N ASN A 65 6.98 -40.60 -21.56
CA ASN A 65 8.22 -40.90 -22.26
C ASN A 65 8.37 -40.11 -23.57
N SER A 66 7.29 -39.50 -24.07
CA SER A 66 7.31 -38.75 -25.31
C SER A 66 8.23 -37.50 -25.19
N PRO A 67 9.00 -37.17 -26.25
CA PRO A 67 9.85 -35.97 -26.23
C PRO A 67 9.06 -34.68 -25.97
N GLN A 68 7.83 -34.59 -26.48
CA GLN A 68 6.95 -33.43 -26.32
C GLN A 68 6.53 -33.23 -24.85
N TYR A 69 6.14 -34.30 -24.16
CA TYR A 69 5.79 -34.24 -22.74
C TYR A 69 7.00 -33.85 -21.88
N LYS A 70 8.16 -34.48 -22.12
CA LYS A 70 9.40 -34.17 -21.39
C LYS A 70 9.84 -32.72 -21.57
N ALA A 71 9.76 -32.19 -22.79
CA ALA A 71 10.10 -30.80 -23.07
C ALA A 71 9.15 -29.81 -22.36
N ALA A 72 7.84 -30.09 -22.36
CA ALA A 72 6.85 -29.27 -21.67
C ALA A 72 7.09 -29.24 -20.14
N VAL A 73 7.32 -30.40 -19.52
CA VAL A 73 7.61 -30.48 -18.08
C VAL A 73 8.93 -29.82 -17.72
N ALA A 74 9.98 -29.98 -18.54
CA ALA A 74 11.28 -29.34 -18.31
C ALA A 74 11.18 -27.81 -18.38
N ARG A 75 10.46 -27.27 -19.36
CA ARG A 75 10.18 -25.83 -19.47
C ARG A 75 9.47 -25.30 -18.23
N ARG A 76 8.41 -25.98 -17.78
CA ARG A 76 7.66 -25.60 -16.58
C ARG A 76 8.56 -25.53 -15.36
N LYS A 77 9.35 -26.57 -15.10
CA LYS A 77 10.29 -26.61 -13.97
C LYS A 77 11.31 -25.47 -14.04
N ALA A 78 11.85 -25.18 -15.22
CA ALA A 78 12.81 -24.10 -15.41
C ALA A 78 12.19 -22.71 -15.19
N GLU A 79 10.92 -22.52 -15.55
CA GLU A 79 10.18 -21.29 -15.29
C GLU A 79 9.84 -21.14 -13.80
N GLU A 80 9.37 -22.20 -13.15
CA GLU A 80 9.11 -22.25 -11.71
C GLU A 80 10.37 -21.95 -10.89
N ASP A 81 11.52 -22.53 -11.27
CA ASP A 81 12.80 -22.27 -10.61
C ASP A 81 13.25 -20.81 -10.80
N GLN A 82 13.03 -20.22 -11.98
CA GLN A 82 13.32 -18.80 -12.22
C GLN A 82 12.40 -17.88 -11.40
N ILE A 83 11.11 -18.22 -11.29
CA ILE A 83 10.17 -17.47 -10.46
C ILE A 83 10.60 -17.55 -9.00
N ARG A 84 10.89 -18.76 -8.50
CA ARG A 84 11.37 -18.96 -7.11
C ARG A 84 12.64 -18.15 -6.83
N GLN A 85 13.63 -18.19 -7.72
CA GLN A 85 14.85 -17.40 -7.57
C GLN A 85 14.58 -15.88 -7.55
N LYS A 86 13.68 -15.40 -8.41
CA LYS A 86 13.29 -13.98 -8.43
C LYS A 86 12.55 -13.59 -7.16
N GLU A 87 11.63 -14.42 -6.69
CA GLU A 87 10.90 -14.20 -5.44
C GLU A 87 11.83 -14.16 -4.22
N GLU A 88 12.78 -15.09 -4.13
CA GLU A 88 13.80 -15.11 -3.08
C GLU A 88 14.70 -13.87 -3.14
N ALA A 89 15.13 -13.46 -4.34
CA ALA A 89 15.95 -12.27 -4.52
C ALA A 89 15.19 -10.98 -4.13
N MET A 90 13.92 -10.86 -4.53
CA MET A 90 13.07 -9.73 -4.15
C MET A 90 12.79 -9.72 -2.64
N ALA A 91 12.55 -10.88 -2.03
CA ALA A 91 12.35 -10.99 -0.59
C ALA A 91 13.61 -10.56 0.19
N LYS A 92 14.80 -10.95 -0.26
CA LYS A 92 16.07 -10.54 0.34
C LYS A 92 16.30 -9.03 0.23
N GLN A 93 16.06 -8.43 -0.94
CA GLN A 93 16.18 -6.98 -1.12
C GLN A 93 15.20 -6.21 -0.25
N LYS A 94 13.95 -6.69 -0.14
CA LYS A 94 12.94 -6.08 0.72
C LYS A 94 13.37 -6.12 2.19
N ALA A 95 13.84 -7.27 2.67
CA ALA A 95 14.32 -7.42 4.04
C ALA A 95 15.53 -6.51 4.34
N GLU A 96 16.46 -6.37 3.40
CA GLU A 96 17.62 -5.48 3.54
C GLU A 96 17.19 -4.00 3.60
N LYS A 97 16.26 -3.60 2.74
CA LYS A 97 15.72 -2.24 2.74
C LYS A 97 15.01 -1.93 4.07
N GLU A 98 14.17 -2.83 4.54
CA GLU A 98 13.46 -2.68 5.83
C GLU A 98 14.44 -2.60 7.01
N ALA A 99 15.50 -3.41 7.00
CA ALA A 99 16.56 -3.34 8.01
C ALA A 99 17.29 -1.99 7.98
N ARG A 100 17.62 -1.48 6.79
CA ARG A 100 18.28 -0.17 6.63
C ARG A 100 17.39 0.97 7.12
N GLU A 101 16.12 0.97 6.75
CA GLU A 101 15.16 2.00 7.19
C GLU A 101 14.94 1.96 8.71
N THR A 102 14.94 0.76 9.30
CA THR A 102 14.84 0.60 10.76
C THR A 102 16.06 1.18 11.48
N GLU A 103 17.26 0.91 10.97
CA GLU A 103 18.48 1.46 11.54
C GLU A 103 18.54 3.00 11.38
N GLU A 104 18.14 3.52 10.23
CA GLU A 104 18.05 4.98 10.01
C GLU A 104 17.07 5.65 10.98
N ARG A 105 15.91 5.03 11.23
CA ARG A 105 14.95 5.51 12.25
C ARG A 105 15.54 5.47 13.65
N ARG A 106 16.32 4.43 13.99
CA ARG A 106 16.98 4.32 15.29
C ARG A 106 18.01 5.44 15.48
N LEU A 107 18.83 5.69 14.47
CA LEU A 107 19.85 6.74 14.49
C LEU A 107 19.23 8.14 14.58
N THR A 108 18.14 8.39 13.83
CA THR A 108 17.43 9.68 13.90
C THR A 108 16.77 9.90 15.25
N ALA A 109 16.11 8.88 15.83
CA ALA A 109 15.54 8.94 17.17
C ALA A 109 16.61 9.16 18.25
N GLU A 110 17.76 8.49 18.16
CA GLU A 110 18.88 8.70 19.09
C GLU A 110 19.47 10.11 18.98
N ALA A 111 19.63 10.62 17.77
CA ALA A 111 20.12 11.98 17.53
C ALA A 111 19.15 13.01 18.11
N GLU A 112 17.84 12.82 17.92
CA GLU A 112 16.81 13.70 18.49
C GLU A 112 16.79 13.63 20.03
N ALA A 113 16.86 12.43 20.61
CA ALA A 113 16.93 12.26 22.06
C ALA A 113 18.18 12.96 22.65
N LYS A 114 19.33 12.85 21.99
CA LYS A 114 20.56 13.57 22.38
C LYS A 114 20.40 15.09 22.24
N ARG A 115 19.71 15.58 21.19
CA ARG A 115 19.40 17.00 21.02
C ARG A 115 18.51 17.52 22.15
N GLN A 116 17.46 16.78 22.51
CA GLN A 116 16.55 17.13 23.59
C GLN A 116 17.23 17.10 24.96
N ALA A 117 18.00 16.06 25.26
CA ALA A 117 18.73 15.93 26.53
C ALA A 117 19.76 17.05 26.75
N ALA A 118 20.30 17.61 25.66
CA ALA A 118 21.26 18.71 25.72
C ALA A 118 20.61 20.11 25.63
N SER A 119 19.28 20.19 25.61
CA SER A 119 18.56 21.45 25.54
C SER A 119 18.41 22.11 26.91
N LYS A 120 18.32 23.43 26.93
CA LYS A 120 18.00 24.21 28.13
C LYS A 120 16.71 24.96 27.90
N THR A 121 15.72 24.73 28.76
CA THR A 121 14.48 25.48 28.78
C THR A 121 14.59 26.62 29.79
N ARG A 122 14.26 27.84 29.36
CA ARG A 122 14.23 29.03 30.22
C ARG A 122 13.12 29.97 29.77
N GLU A 123 12.91 31.04 30.53
CA GLU A 123 12.10 32.17 30.07
C GLU A 123 12.81 32.89 28.91
N PRO A 124 12.08 33.33 27.87
CA PRO A 124 12.66 34.11 26.77
C PRO A 124 13.08 35.51 27.21
N THR A 125 14.13 36.04 26.58
CA THR A 125 14.49 37.45 26.76
C THR A 125 13.55 38.36 25.98
N GLU A 126 13.49 39.64 26.34
CA GLU A 126 12.67 40.61 25.61
C GLU A 126 13.07 40.71 24.13
N ASP A 127 14.38 40.72 23.85
CA ASP A 127 14.89 40.77 22.47
C ASP A 127 14.45 39.56 21.64
N GLU A 128 14.41 38.36 22.26
CA GLU A 128 13.94 37.14 21.60
C GLU A 128 12.45 37.25 21.25
N ILE A 129 11.63 37.74 22.19
CA ILE A 129 10.19 37.97 21.95
C ILE A 129 9.97 39.00 20.86
N GLN A 130 10.64 40.15 20.94
CA GLN A 130 10.48 41.24 19.97
C GLN A 130 10.92 40.83 18.57
N THR A 131 12.00 40.04 18.48
CA THR A 131 12.44 39.46 17.21
C THR A 131 11.33 38.57 16.62
N CYS A 132 10.73 37.68 17.41
CA CYS A 132 9.65 36.84 16.88
C CYS A 132 8.41 37.65 16.50
N LEU A 133 8.03 38.63 17.31
CA LEU A 133 6.91 39.52 17.02
C LEU A 133 7.10 40.29 15.72
N GLY A 134 8.33 40.74 15.44
CA GLY A 134 8.66 41.40 14.18
C GLY A 134 8.33 40.50 12.98
N PHE A 135 8.74 39.24 13.04
CA PHE A 135 8.45 38.26 11.99
C PHE A 135 6.97 37.88 11.93
N LEU A 136 6.28 37.74 13.07
CA LEU A 136 4.84 37.48 13.11
C LEU A 136 4.06 38.59 12.42
N ARG A 137 4.40 39.86 12.70
CA ARG A 137 3.74 41.03 12.08
C ARG A 137 3.96 41.10 10.56
N GLN A 138 5.12 40.64 10.08
CA GLN A 138 5.44 40.62 8.65
C GLN A 138 4.85 39.41 7.92
N GLY A 139 4.82 38.25 8.57
CA GLY A 139 4.49 36.97 7.95
C GLY A 139 3.03 36.53 8.08
N LEU A 140 2.28 37.05 9.05
CA LEU A 140 0.87 36.68 9.26
C LEU A 140 -0.06 37.84 8.94
N GLU A 141 -1.19 37.51 8.31
CA GLU A 141 -2.25 38.46 7.93
C GLU A 141 -3.12 38.89 9.13
N PHE A 142 -2.50 39.43 10.18
CA PHE A 142 -3.24 40.08 11.25
C PHE A 142 -4.06 41.24 10.69
N LYS A 143 -5.32 41.35 11.11
CA LYS A 143 -6.22 42.43 10.65
C LYS A 143 -5.77 43.80 11.14
N ASP A 144 -5.13 43.85 12.30
CA ASP A 144 -4.50 45.04 12.87
C ASP A 144 -3.11 44.63 13.43
N PRO A 145 -2.04 44.70 12.61
CA PRO A 145 -0.68 44.30 13.01
C PRO A 145 -0.10 45.11 14.18
N GLU A 146 -0.53 46.36 14.33
CA GLU A 146 -0.09 47.26 15.40
C GLU A 146 -0.71 46.87 16.75
N SER A 147 -1.88 46.22 16.73
CA SER A 147 -2.55 45.73 17.94
C SER A 147 -1.97 44.45 18.53
N VAL A 148 -1.02 43.81 17.83
CA VAL A 148 -0.42 42.53 18.21
C VAL A 148 0.39 42.67 19.49
N ARG A 149 -0.02 41.94 20.53
CA ARG A 149 0.63 41.91 21.84
C ARG A 149 0.83 40.49 22.36
N VAL A 150 1.85 40.29 23.18
CA VAL A 150 2.09 39.02 23.89
C VAL A 150 1.25 39.01 25.17
N GLU A 151 0.43 37.98 25.34
CA GLU A 151 -0.36 37.75 26.56
C GLU A 151 0.38 36.80 27.52
N ASP A 152 1.15 35.86 26.97
CA ASP A 152 1.92 34.89 27.75
C ASP A 152 3.24 34.64 27.03
N ARG A 153 4.36 34.84 27.74
CA ARG A 153 5.70 34.72 27.18
C ARG A 153 6.12 33.25 26.99
N GLY A 154 5.43 32.31 27.66
CA GLY A 154 5.74 30.89 27.63
C GLY A 154 7.22 30.57 27.89
N LEU A 155 7.76 29.62 27.16
CA LEU A 155 9.12 29.10 27.37
C LEU A 155 9.91 29.07 26.06
N ILE A 156 11.22 29.26 26.17
CA ILE A 156 12.17 29.01 25.08
C ILE A 156 13.02 27.79 25.40
N THR A 157 13.12 26.88 24.44
CA THR A 157 14.04 25.74 24.48
C THR A 157 15.21 26.02 23.57
N VAL A 158 16.41 26.08 24.14
CA VAL A 158 17.66 26.29 23.40
C VAL A 158 18.35 24.95 23.24
N TYR A 159 18.47 24.47 22.02
CA TYR A 159 19.15 23.22 21.69
C TYR A 159 20.66 23.44 21.56
N LYS A 160 21.43 22.35 21.70
CA LYS A 160 22.91 22.40 21.69
C LYS A 160 23.50 22.87 20.36
N ASP A 161 22.79 22.64 19.26
CA ASP A 161 23.17 23.10 17.91
C ASP A 161 22.91 24.60 17.69
N GLY A 162 22.32 25.29 18.67
CA GLY A 162 21.97 26.70 18.59
C GLY A 162 20.56 26.96 18.07
N GLU A 163 19.80 25.93 17.69
CA GLU A 163 18.37 26.08 17.40
C GLU A 163 17.66 26.58 18.68
N LYS A 164 16.76 27.55 18.53
CA LYS A 164 15.90 28.00 19.64
C LYS A 164 14.45 27.82 19.25
N ASN A 165 13.65 27.28 20.15
CA ASN A 165 12.22 27.11 19.96
C ASN A 165 11.47 27.86 21.06
N LEU A 166 10.88 29.00 20.71
CA LEU A 166 10.11 29.88 21.59
C LEU A 166 8.62 29.65 21.37
N THR A 167 7.90 29.29 22.44
CA THR A 167 6.43 29.17 22.44
C THR A 167 5.82 30.28 23.28
N PHE A 168 4.89 31.05 22.73
CA PHE A 168 4.25 32.18 23.40
C PHE A 168 2.83 32.41 22.88
N LYS A 169 1.99 33.09 23.66
CA LYS A 169 0.62 33.43 23.27
C LYS A 169 0.53 34.88 22.83
N VAL A 170 -0.10 35.07 21.68
CA VAL A 170 -0.26 36.37 21.04
C VAL A 170 -1.74 36.65 20.84
N ASN A 171 -2.14 37.88 21.11
CA ASN A 171 -3.49 38.36 20.88
C ASN A 171 -3.44 39.62 20.02
N ALA A 172 -4.41 39.74 19.12
CA ALA A 172 -4.52 40.85 18.19
C ALA A 172 -5.99 41.23 18.04
N LYS A 173 -6.25 42.48 17.70
CA LYS A 173 -7.61 42.95 17.42
C LYS A 173 -8.11 42.34 16.10
N ASN A 174 -9.39 42.00 16.10
CA ASN A 174 -10.11 41.65 14.87
C ASN A 174 -10.53 42.91 14.10
N SER A 175 -11.23 42.74 12.98
CA SER A 175 -11.76 43.83 12.16
C SER A 175 -12.73 44.78 12.89
N TYR A 176 -13.24 44.39 14.05
CA TYR A 176 -14.13 45.21 14.89
C TYR A 176 -13.37 45.94 16.02
N GLY A 177 -12.03 45.85 16.05
CA GLY A 177 -11.20 46.49 17.07
C GLY A 177 -11.20 45.79 18.43
N ALA A 178 -11.80 44.60 18.54
CA ALA A 178 -11.89 43.83 19.77
C ALA A 178 -10.88 42.68 19.80
N TYR A 179 -10.35 42.38 21.00
CA TYR A 179 -9.52 41.19 21.25
C TYR A 179 -10.41 39.97 21.44
N ALA A 180 -10.23 38.93 20.63
CA ALA A 180 -11.10 37.74 20.64
C ALA A 180 -10.48 36.52 21.33
N GLY A 181 -9.22 36.62 21.77
CA GLY A 181 -8.52 35.54 22.47
C GLY A 181 -7.09 35.37 21.96
N ALA A 182 -6.22 34.89 22.84
CA ALA A 182 -4.83 34.65 22.51
C ALA A 182 -4.65 33.31 21.79
N LYS A 183 -3.81 33.27 20.75
CA LYS A 183 -3.37 32.06 20.06
C LYS A 183 -1.92 31.73 20.41
N THR A 184 -1.60 30.45 20.45
CA THR A 184 -0.23 29.98 20.70
C THR A 184 0.55 29.96 19.39
N TYR A 185 1.72 30.58 19.40
CA TYR A 185 2.66 30.55 18.29
C TYR A 185 3.95 29.90 18.72
N ASN A 186 4.54 29.16 17.79
CA ASN A 186 5.83 28.51 17.93
C ASN A 186 6.83 29.15 16.96
N CYS A 187 7.92 29.70 17.50
CA CYS A 187 8.93 30.43 16.78
C CYS A 187 10.26 29.69 16.87
N LYS A 188 10.69 29.13 15.74
CA LYS A 188 11.94 28.40 15.61
C LYS A 188 13.00 29.28 14.96
N TYR A 189 14.12 29.44 15.65
CA TYR A 189 15.32 30.13 15.20
C TYR A 189 16.38 29.09 14.87
N PHE A 190 16.98 29.21 13.70
CA PHE A 190 18.09 28.36 13.30
C PHE A 190 19.42 29.13 13.37
N PRO A 191 20.55 28.45 13.57
CA PRO A 191 21.88 29.09 13.64
C PRO A 191 22.29 29.83 12.37
N ASP A 192 21.68 29.48 11.23
CA ASP A 192 21.90 30.13 9.93
C ASP A 192 21.15 31.47 9.78
N GLY A 193 20.43 31.91 10.81
CA GLY A 193 19.63 33.13 10.82
C GLY A 193 18.25 32.97 10.19
N SER A 194 17.91 31.78 9.69
CA SER A 194 16.55 31.49 9.22
C SER A 194 15.59 31.30 10.39
N PHE A 195 14.31 31.56 10.14
CA PHE A 195 13.24 31.40 11.13
C PHE A 195 12.05 30.66 10.53
N LYS A 196 11.30 29.96 11.39
CA LYS A 196 10.01 29.37 11.06
C LYS A 196 8.99 29.68 12.14
N ILE A 197 7.81 30.12 11.73
CA ILE A 197 6.69 30.38 12.61
C ILE A 197 5.59 29.37 12.27
N ASN A 198 5.07 28.69 13.27
CA ASN A 198 3.89 27.83 13.14
C ASN A 198 2.83 28.26 14.17
N ASP A 199 1.56 28.26 13.77
CA ASP A 199 0.43 28.34 14.68
C ASP A 199 0.09 26.93 15.21
N TRP A 200 -0.32 26.86 16.48
CA TRP A 200 -0.77 25.65 17.17
C TRP A 200 -2.23 25.79 17.60
#